data_AF-A0A2V9ADD8-F1
#
_entry.id   AF-A0A2V9ADD8-F1
#
_cell.length_a   1.000
_cell.length_b   1.000
_cell.length_c   1.000
_cell.angle_alpha   90.00
_cell.angle_beta   90.00
_cell.angle_gamma   90.00
#
_symmetry.space_group_name_H-M   'P 1'
#
loop_
_entity.id
_entity.type
_entity.pdbx_description
1 polymer ?
#
loop_
_entity_poly.entity_id
_entity_poly.type
_entity_poly.pdbx_seq_one_letter_code
_entity_poly.pdbx_strand_id
1 'polypeptide(L)'
;MVQDLTDRGLLIGRTRTEVVDLLGEPDMCGVRTQDGPTVSPAKCSDGKVGWFGYNVVTIPRCNFWKCYLNVNFNSDTYRVEDLAVSG
;
A
#
# COMPACT_ATOMS: atom_id res chain seq x y z
N MET A 1 -7.72 -0.82 -13.96
CA MET A 1 -6.57 0.11 -13.77
C MET A 1 -5.72 -0.28 -12.55
N VAL A 2 -6.32 -0.59 -11.39
CA VAL A 2 -5.58 -1.09 -10.21
C VAL A 2 -4.92 -2.46 -10.45
N GLN A 3 -5.61 -3.39 -11.13
CA GLN A 3 -5.01 -4.66 -11.56
C GLN A 3 -3.75 -4.46 -12.43
N ASP A 4 -3.73 -3.45 -13.30
CA ASP A 4 -2.56 -3.14 -14.13
C ASP A 4 -1.35 -2.68 -13.29
N LEU A 5 -1.58 -1.97 -12.18
CA LEU A 5 -0.52 -1.53 -11.25
C LEU A 5 0.07 -2.71 -10.47
N THR A 6 -0.78 -3.67 -10.08
CA THR A 6 -0.39 -4.90 -9.38
C THR A 6 0.27 -5.90 -10.35
N ASP A 7 -0.34 -6.18 -11.49
CA ASP A 7 0.11 -7.18 -12.48
C ASP A 7 1.38 -6.76 -13.25
N ARG A 8 1.62 -5.45 -13.41
CA ARG A 8 2.85 -4.95 -14.06
C ARG A 8 3.97 -4.61 -13.09
N GLY A 9 3.78 -4.77 -11.78
CA GLY A 9 4.79 -4.47 -10.76
C GLY A 9 5.27 -3.01 -10.80
N LEU A 10 4.45 -2.07 -11.29
CA LEU A 10 4.86 -0.70 -11.59
C LEU A 10 5.32 0.10 -10.37
N LEU A 11 4.89 -0.33 -9.18
CA LEU A 11 5.25 0.28 -7.91
C LEU A 11 6.42 -0.42 -7.23
N ILE A 12 6.79 -1.64 -7.62
CA ILE A 12 7.89 -2.39 -6.99
C ILE A 12 9.20 -1.60 -7.13
N GLY A 13 9.94 -1.49 -6.03
CA GLY A 13 11.20 -0.73 -5.98
C GLY A 13 11.02 0.79 -5.88
N ARG A 14 9.80 1.33 -5.97
CA ARG A 14 9.55 2.77 -5.79
C ARG A 14 9.67 3.18 -4.33
N THR A 15 10.04 4.43 -4.11
CA THR A 15 10.05 5.06 -2.79
C THR A 15 8.63 5.49 -2.38
N ARG A 16 8.44 5.76 -1.08
CA ARG A 16 7.16 6.25 -0.55
C ARG A 16 6.66 7.50 -1.28
N THR A 17 7.55 8.47 -1.53
CA THR A 17 7.21 9.71 -2.23
C THR A 17 6.75 9.44 -3.65
N GLU A 18 7.46 8.59 -4.40
CA GLU A 18 7.05 8.22 -5.76
C GLU A 18 5.69 7.52 -5.79
N VAL A 19 5.40 6.68 -4.79
CA VAL A 19 4.08 6.03 -4.69
C VAL A 19 2.98 7.08 -4.45
N VAL A 20 3.22 8.06 -3.58
CA VAL A 20 2.27 9.14 -3.31
C VAL A 20 2.10 10.06 -4.52
N ASP A 21 3.18 10.37 -5.25
CA ASP A 21 3.11 11.18 -6.47
C ASP A 21 2.30 10.49 -7.58
N LEU A 22 2.33 9.15 -7.63
CA LEU A 22 1.63 8.36 -8.65
C LEU A 22 0.18 8.06 -8.28
N LEU A 23 -0.10 7.74 -7.02
CA LEU A 23 -1.41 7.26 -6.57
C LEU A 23 -2.21 8.31 -5.77
N GLY A 24 -1.56 9.37 -5.32
CA GLY A 24 -2.10 10.33 -4.37
C GLY A 24 -1.81 9.96 -2.92
N GLU A 25 -2.39 10.74 -2.00
CA GLU A 25 -2.28 10.48 -0.56
C GLU A 25 -2.95 9.14 -0.20
N PRO A 26 -2.30 8.30 0.63
CA PRO A 26 -2.88 7.04 1.07
C PRO A 26 -4.03 7.27 2.05
N ASP A 27 -5.10 6.47 1.94
CA ASP A 27 -6.22 6.50 2.86
C ASP A 27 -5.84 5.97 4.25
N MET A 28 -4.88 5.05 4.30
CA MET A 28 -4.38 4.44 5.53
C MET A 28 -2.87 4.25 5.49
N CYS A 29 -2.25 4.37 6.66
CA CYS A 29 -0.84 4.06 6.84
C CYS A 29 -0.67 3.14 8.02
N GLY A 30 0.40 2.34 8.01
CA GLY A 30 0.67 1.41 9.09
C GLY A 30 2.14 1.12 9.28
N VAL A 31 2.50 0.74 10.50
CA VAL A 31 3.81 0.20 10.81
C VAL A 31 3.76 -1.30 10.63
N ARG A 32 4.77 -1.84 9.93
CA ARG A 32 4.97 -3.27 9.81
C ARG A 32 5.40 -3.82 11.17
N THR A 33 4.59 -4.67 11.79
CA THR A 33 4.97 -5.33 13.04
C THR A 33 5.87 -6.53 12.73
N GLN A 34 6.82 -6.84 13.60
CA GLN A 34 7.82 -7.89 13.36
C GLN A 34 7.22 -9.31 13.33
N ASP A 35 5.94 -9.47 13.73
CA ASP A 35 5.29 -10.77 13.97
C ASP A 35 4.16 -11.10 12.98
N GLY A 36 4.35 -10.83 11.69
CA GLY A 36 3.50 -11.34 10.60
C GLY A 36 2.91 -10.27 9.67
N PRO A 37 1.89 -10.61 8.85
CA PRO A 37 1.28 -9.69 7.89
C PRO A 37 0.40 -8.60 8.56
N THR A 38 0.45 -8.49 9.88
CA THR A 38 -0.37 -7.58 10.68
C THR A 38 0.23 -6.18 10.67
N VAL A 39 -0.45 -5.25 10.00
CA VAL A 39 -0.10 -3.83 9.98
C VAL A 39 -0.88 -3.09 11.06
N SER A 40 -0.17 -2.38 11.94
CA SER A 40 -0.79 -1.53 12.95
C SER A 40 -1.03 -0.14 12.37
N PRO A 41 -2.24 0.45 12.49
CA PRO A 41 -2.52 1.79 12.00
C PRO A 41 -1.53 2.83 12.55
N ALA A 42 -1.03 3.70 11.69
CA ALA A 42 -0.04 4.72 12.00
C ALA A 42 -0.36 6.02 11.25
N LYS A 43 0.24 7.14 11.69
CA LYS A 43 0.12 8.38 10.92
C LYS A 43 1.04 8.29 9.70
N CYS A 44 0.54 8.70 8.54
CA CYS A 44 1.32 8.69 7.30
C CYS A 44 2.56 9.59 7.35
N SER A 45 2.57 10.57 8.26
CA SER A 45 3.71 11.44 8.53
C SER A 45 4.81 10.78 9.38
N ASP A 46 4.57 9.60 9.95
CA ASP A 46 5.57 8.90 10.77
C ASP A 46 6.64 8.28 9.87
N GLY A 47 7.92 8.54 10.16
CA GLY A 47 9.04 7.96 9.41
C GLY A 47 9.10 6.42 9.46
N LYS A 48 8.36 5.80 10.38
CA LYS A 48 8.28 4.35 10.61
C LYS A 48 7.18 3.65 9.81
N VAL A 49 6.48 4.34 8.92
CA VAL A 49 5.42 3.72 8.09
C VAL A 49 6.02 2.66 7.18
N GLY A 50 5.61 1.41 7.38
CA GLY A 50 6.02 0.25 6.59
C GLY A 50 5.02 -0.14 5.52
N TRP A 51 3.85 0.52 5.48
CA TRP A 51 2.76 0.15 4.60
C TRP A 51 1.81 1.32 4.32
N PHE A 52 1.32 1.40 3.07
CA PHE A 52 0.24 2.30 2.65
C PHE A 52 -0.98 1.51 2.17
N GLY A 53 -2.18 1.96 2.52
CA GLY A 53 -3.46 1.43 2.09
C GLY A 53 -4.23 2.44 1.26
N TYR A 54 -4.62 2.05 0.06
CA TYR A 54 -5.42 2.85 -0.87
C TYR A 54 -6.77 2.18 -1.10
N ASN A 55 -7.86 2.91 -0.91
CA ASN A 55 -9.20 2.39 -1.12
C ASN A 55 -9.46 2.14 -2.62
N VAL A 56 -9.78 0.91 -2.98
CA VAL A 56 -10.01 0.52 -4.37
C VAL A 56 -11.51 0.47 -4.63
N VAL A 57 -12.05 1.55 -5.18
CA VAL A 57 -13.46 1.64 -5.60
C VAL A 57 -13.69 1.29 -7.07
N THR A 58 -12.62 1.02 -7.83
CA THR A 58 -12.69 0.81 -9.29
C THR A 58 -12.90 -0.64 -9.70
N ILE A 59 -12.84 -1.59 -8.76
CA ILE A 59 -13.09 -3.01 -9.02
C ILE A 59 -14.56 -3.31 -8.64
N PRO A 60 -15.38 -3.87 -9.54
CA PRO A 60 -16.81 -4.10 -9.26
C PRO A 60 -17.09 -4.91 -8.00
N ARG A 61 -16.20 -5.86 -7.67
CA ARG A 61 -16.28 -6.67 -6.45
C ARG A 61 -16.07 -5.86 -5.17
N CYS A 62 -15.37 -4.73 -5.29
CA CYS A 62 -15.05 -3.80 -4.21
C CYS A 62 -16.11 -2.68 -4.03
N ASN A 63 -17.15 -2.65 -4.87
CA ASN A 63 -18.31 -1.80 -4.63
C ASN A 63 -19.19 -2.33 -3.48
N PHE A 64 -19.14 -3.64 -3.24
CA PHE A 64 -19.93 -4.27 -2.17
C PHE A 64 -19.13 -4.44 -0.88
N TRP A 65 -17.80 -4.61 -0.96
CA TRP A 65 -16.89 -4.84 0.17
C TRP A 65 -15.72 -3.85 0.05
N LYS A 66 -15.32 -3.20 1.15
CA LYS A 66 -14.23 -2.21 1.12
C LYS A 66 -12.90 -2.90 0.81
N CYS A 67 -12.44 -2.77 -0.43
CA CYS A 67 -11.13 -3.27 -0.80
C CYS A 67 -10.06 -2.20 -0.61
N TYR A 68 -8.87 -2.66 -0.27
CA TYR A 68 -7.68 -1.83 -0.14
C TYR A 68 -6.53 -2.43 -0.94
N LEU A 69 -5.88 -1.58 -1.73
CA LEU A 69 -4.56 -1.84 -2.29
C LEU A 69 -3.54 -1.52 -1.22
N ASN A 70 -2.83 -2.55 -0.81
CA ASN A 70 -1.85 -2.58 0.24
C ASN A 70 -0.47 -2.51 -0.41
N VAL A 71 0.28 -1.43 -0.16
CA VAL A 71 1.64 -1.22 -0.65
C VAL A 71 2.60 -1.41 0.51
N ASN A 72 3.37 -2.50 0.48
CA ASN A 72 4.32 -2.86 1.53
C ASN A 72 5.71 -2.31 1.19
N PHE A 73 6.35 -1.66 2.16
CA PHE A 73 7.71 -1.15 2.04
C PHE A 73 8.69 -2.03 2.80
N ASN A 74 9.84 -2.26 2.17
CA ASN A 74 10.99 -2.90 2.78
C ASN A 74 11.59 -1.99 3.86
N SER A 75 11.91 -2.55 5.02
CA SER A 75 12.46 -1.80 6.16
C SER A 75 13.89 -1.32 5.93
N ASP A 76 14.68 -2.04 5.13
CA ASP A 76 16.10 -1.75 4.92
C ASP A 76 16.31 -0.76 3.77
N THR A 77 15.55 -0.93 2.70
CA THR A 77 15.68 -0.13 1.47
C THR A 77 14.66 0.99 1.34
N TYR A 78 13.61 1.01 2.17
CA TYR A 78 12.50 1.97 2.12
C TYR A 78 11.76 2.02 0.78
N ARG A 79 11.85 0.93 0.02
CA ARG A 79 11.23 0.77 -1.30
C ARG A 79 10.10 -0.24 -1.24
N VAL A 80 9.14 -0.14 -2.15
CA VAL A 80 8.05 -1.11 -2.25
C VAL A 80 8.63 -2.50 -2.52
N GLU A 81 8.34 -3.45 -1.66
CA GLU A 81 8.71 -4.86 -1.84
C GLU A 81 7.56 -5.70 -2.35
N ASP A 82 6.32 -5.34 -1.99
CA ASP A 82 5.16 -6.16 -2.25
C ASP A 82 3.88 -5.33 -2.36
N LEU A 83 2.92 -5.87 -3.12
CA LEU A 83 1.60 -5.29 -3.35
C LEU A 83 0.55 -6.36 -3.11
N ALA A 84 -0.41 -6.08 -2.23
CA ALA A 84 -1.54 -6.97 -1.97
C ALA A 84 -2.86 -6.23 -2.15
N VAL A 85 -3.93 -6.94 -2.51
CA VAL A 85 -5.28 -6.39 -2.45
C VAL A 85 -6.04 -7.18 -1.39
N SER A 86 -6.49 -6.51 -0.34
CA SER A 86 -7.36 -7.09 0.68
C SER A 86 -8.80 -6.57 0.51
N GLY A 87 -9.80 -7.39 0.82
CA GLY A 87 -11.21 -7.01 0.82
C GLY A 87 -11.97 -7.71 1.92
#